data_AF-A0AAD6GSB4-F1
#
_entry.id   AF-A0AAD6GSB4-F1
#
_cell.length_a   1.000
_cell.length_b   1.000
_cell.length_c   1.000
_cell.angle_alpha   90.00
_cell.angle_beta   90.00
_cell.angle_gamma   90.00
#
_symmetry.space_group_name_H-M   'P 1'
#
loop_
_entity.id
_entity.type
_entity.pdbx_description
1 polymer ?
#
loop_
_entity_poly.entity_id
_entity_poly.type
_entity_poly.pdbx_seq_one_letter_code
_entity_poly.pdbx_strand_id
1 'polypeptide(L)'
;MLENYNGLDMLDSFQTTVVEDRALLEGASTATIHWATTAIQQESSSGSPDMIRYFNFRVARYRFCLFVDEESLQSVLRAPVDDCINKDAFVNMLYGWWKLESIEYFSQEDLEDVDEPGDLLDDGYEAVEGCTLKDVGWMKVALCDARLEGFQKMGEDDEWERSYERPHGLCYNISNFYARR
;
A
#
# COMPACT_ATOMS: atom_id res chain seq x y z
N MET A 1 -12.93 19.43 1.20
CA MET A 1 -12.74 18.01 0.83
C MET A 1 -11.95 17.28 1.92
N LEU A 2 -10.78 17.78 2.34
CA LEU A 2 -9.96 17.21 3.44
C LEU A 2 -10.67 17.03 4.80
N GLU A 3 -11.59 17.93 5.16
CA GLU A 3 -12.46 17.80 6.35
C GLU A 3 -13.28 16.51 6.37
N ASN A 4 -13.74 16.03 5.20
CA ASN A 4 -14.59 14.85 5.11
C ASN A 4 -13.79 13.53 5.15
N TYR A 5 -12.46 13.59 5.12
CA TYR A 5 -11.58 12.43 5.06
C TYR A 5 -10.55 12.39 6.19
N ASN A 6 -10.79 13.13 7.30
CA ASN A 6 -9.83 13.24 8.41
C ASN A 6 -8.40 13.56 7.90
N GLY A 7 -8.27 14.45 6.91
CA GLY A 7 -6.98 14.85 6.34
C GLY A 7 -6.50 16.22 6.80
N LEU A 8 -7.20 16.85 7.74
CA LEU A 8 -6.81 18.16 8.30
C LEU A 8 -5.53 18.07 9.14
N ASP A 9 -5.30 16.94 9.79
CA ASP A 9 -4.07 16.61 10.50
C ASP A 9 -2.85 16.54 9.57
N MET A 10 -3.03 16.17 8.31
CA MET A 10 -1.96 16.13 7.31
C MET A 10 -1.51 17.53 6.82
N LEU A 11 -2.32 18.57 7.05
CA LEU A 11 -2.05 19.93 6.55
C LEU A 11 -1.14 20.77 7.46
N ASP A 12 -1.29 20.66 8.78
CA ASP A 12 -0.51 21.47 9.74
C ASP A 12 0.87 20.87 10.05
N SER A 13 1.00 19.55 9.96
CA SER A 13 2.28 18.85 9.96
C SER A 13 2.09 17.50 9.29
N PHE A 14 2.77 17.23 8.19
CA PHE A 14 2.89 15.87 7.67
C PHE A 14 3.80 15.07 8.64
N GLN A 15 3.33 14.85 9.87
CA GLN A 15 4.02 14.12 10.92
C GLN A 15 3.94 12.64 10.57
N THR A 16 4.92 12.20 9.78
CA THR A 16 5.11 10.79 9.51
C THR A 16 5.59 10.10 10.78
N THR A 17 4.79 9.18 11.31
CA THR A 17 5.23 8.28 12.38
C THR A 17 6.23 7.29 11.80
N VAL A 18 7.52 7.48 12.10
CA VAL A 18 8.57 6.56 11.69
C VAL A 18 8.67 5.44 12.72
N VAL A 19 8.47 4.20 12.28
CA VAL A 19 8.62 3.00 13.11
C VAL A 19 9.87 2.25 12.67
N GLU A 20 10.90 2.27 13.51
CA GLU A 20 12.15 1.53 13.30
C GLU A 20 12.19 0.33 14.25
N ASP A 21 11.56 -0.78 13.85
CA ASP A 21 11.67 -2.06 14.58
C ASP A 21 12.53 -3.04 13.78
N ARG A 22 13.84 -2.98 14.02
CA ARG A 22 14.80 -3.82 13.31
C ARG A 22 14.50 -5.33 13.46
N ALA A 23 14.02 -5.78 14.61
CA ALA A 23 13.76 -7.20 14.84
C ALA A 23 12.53 -7.70 14.06
N LEU A 24 11.55 -6.83 13.83
CA LEU A 24 10.34 -7.14 13.06
C LEU A 24 10.54 -6.98 11.54
N LEU A 25 11.44 -6.09 11.13
CA LEU A 25 11.64 -5.73 9.72
C LEU A 25 12.78 -6.51 9.04
N GLU A 26 13.76 -7.01 9.79
CA GLU A 26 14.92 -7.71 9.23
C GLU A 26 14.51 -9.11 8.71
N GLY A 27 14.40 -9.24 7.39
CA GLY A 27 14.02 -10.50 6.71
C GLY A 27 12.51 -10.72 6.56
N ALA A 28 11.67 -9.77 6.97
CA ALA A 28 10.24 -9.83 6.71
C ALA A 28 9.95 -9.55 5.23
N SER A 29 9.04 -10.34 4.63
CA SER A 29 8.51 -10.01 3.31
C SER A 29 7.59 -8.80 3.41
N THR A 30 7.51 -8.00 2.35
CA THR A 30 6.65 -6.82 2.28
C THR A 30 5.18 -7.21 2.49
N ALA A 31 4.78 -8.38 1.99
CA ALA A 31 3.45 -8.96 2.18
C ALA A 31 3.12 -9.33 3.65
N THR A 32 4.12 -9.51 4.51
CA THR A 32 3.92 -9.89 5.93
C THR A 32 3.83 -8.67 6.86
N ILE A 33 4.15 -7.47 6.37
CA ILE A 33 4.14 -6.24 7.18
C ILE A 33 2.69 -5.74 7.36
N HIS A 34 2.03 -6.22 8.40
CA HIS A 34 0.69 -5.76 8.80
C HIS A 34 0.78 -4.48 9.66
N TRP A 35 1.05 -3.36 9.02
CA TRP A 35 1.28 -2.08 9.72
C TRP A 35 -0.01 -1.45 10.29
N ALA A 36 -1.14 -1.57 9.56
CA ALA A 36 -2.36 -0.82 9.86
C ALA A 36 -2.91 -1.17 11.24
N THR A 37 -2.91 -2.46 11.62
CA THR A 37 -3.44 -2.89 12.92
C THR A 37 -2.57 -2.38 14.07
N THR A 38 -1.25 -2.34 13.91
CA THR A 38 -0.31 -1.86 14.93
C THR A 38 -0.40 -0.34 15.12
N ALA A 39 -0.42 0.43 14.04
CA ALA A 39 -0.57 1.89 14.12
C ALA A 39 -1.90 2.29 14.77
N ILE A 40 -2.97 1.58 14.40
CA ILE A 40 -4.30 1.75 14.98
C ILE A 40 -4.31 1.47 16.50
N GLN A 41 -3.67 0.39 16.94
CA GLN A 41 -3.58 0.05 18.37
C GLN A 41 -2.76 1.07 19.18
N GLN A 42 -1.72 1.64 18.59
CA GLN A 42 -0.90 2.66 19.27
C GLN A 42 -1.63 4.00 19.40
N GLU A 43 -2.40 4.40 18.39
CA GLU A 43 -3.08 5.70 18.37
C GLU A 43 -4.45 5.68 19.05
N SER A 44 -5.13 4.53 19.06
CA SER A 44 -6.48 4.42 19.59
C SER A 44 -6.50 3.79 20.97
N SER A 45 -6.74 4.59 22.00
CA SER A 45 -6.83 4.12 23.39
C SER A 45 -8.04 3.22 23.66
N SER A 46 -8.99 3.01 22.72
CA SER A 46 -10.29 2.36 23.02
C SER A 46 -11.10 1.76 21.85
N GLY A 47 -10.56 1.61 20.63
CA GLY A 47 -11.33 1.12 19.47
C GLY A 47 -10.90 -0.28 19.01
N SER A 48 -11.86 -1.17 18.72
CA SER A 48 -11.57 -2.43 18.01
C SER A 48 -11.00 -2.13 16.60
N PRO A 49 -10.01 -2.89 16.10
CA PRO A 49 -9.50 -2.76 14.73
C PRO A 49 -10.60 -2.76 13.67
N ASP A 50 -11.65 -3.56 13.85
CA ASP A 50 -12.79 -3.64 12.93
C ASP A 50 -13.62 -2.36 12.91
N MET A 51 -13.78 -1.71 14.07
CA MET A 51 -14.49 -0.43 14.17
C MET A 51 -13.67 0.69 13.51
N ILE A 52 -12.35 0.68 13.69
CA ILE A 52 -11.48 1.69 13.10
C ILE A 52 -11.39 1.50 11.59
N ARG A 53 -11.33 0.25 11.12
CA ARG A 53 -11.53 -0.07 9.70
C ARG A 53 -12.86 0.48 9.20
N TYR A 54 -13.97 0.20 9.88
CA TYR A 54 -15.29 0.66 9.48
C TYR A 54 -15.44 2.19 9.42
N PHE A 55 -14.88 2.93 10.39
CA PHE A 55 -15.00 4.39 10.44
C PHE A 55 -13.93 5.13 9.63
N ASN A 56 -12.77 4.51 9.39
CA ASN A 56 -11.63 5.16 8.75
C ASN A 56 -11.17 4.45 7.46
N PHE A 57 -11.98 3.57 6.86
CA PHE A 57 -11.65 2.91 5.59
C PHE A 57 -11.39 3.87 4.43
N ARG A 58 -11.78 5.15 4.56
CA ARG A 58 -11.55 6.21 3.56
C ARG A 58 -10.35 7.10 3.87
N VAL A 59 -9.68 6.87 4.99
CA VAL A 59 -8.55 7.70 5.41
C VAL A 59 -7.26 6.99 4.99
N ALA A 60 -6.54 7.58 4.02
CA ALA A 60 -5.33 7.00 3.44
C ALA A 60 -4.31 6.57 4.50
N ARG A 61 -4.15 7.38 5.56
CA ARG A 61 -3.23 7.12 6.68
C ARG A 61 -3.53 5.88 7.51
N TYR A 62 -4.67 5.22 7.33
CA TYR A 62 -5.02 3.94 7.97
C TYR A 62 -5.16 2.81 6.95
N ARG A 63 -5.02 3.10 5.66
CA ARG A 63 -5.06 2.14 4.55
C ARG A 63 -3.68 1.82 4.04
N PHE A 64 -2.80 2.80 3.95
CA PHE A 64 -1.50 2.67 3.32
C PHE A 64 -0.37 3.08 4.26
N CYS A 65 0.81 2.49 4.08
CA CYS A 65 2.05 3.03 4.62
C CYS A 65 3.13 3.07 3.55
N LEU A 66 4.17 3.87 3.83
CA LEU A 66 5.40 3.85 3.06
C LEU A 66 6.41 2.99 3.81
N PHE A 67 6.89 1.95 3.15
CA PHE A 67 7.97 1.10 3.59
C PHE A 67 9.24 1.48 2.80
N VAL A 68 10.35 1.56 3.53
CA VAL A 68 11.66 1.92 2.96
C VAL A 68 12.62 0.79 3.30
N ASP A 69 12.93 -0.01 2.29
CA ASP A 69 13.98 -1.02 2.32
C ASP A 69 15.31 -0.45 1.78
N GLU A 70 16.35 -1.29 1.73
CA GLU A 70 17.64 -0.88 1.19
C GLU A 70 17.55 -0.46 -0.28
N GLU A 71 16.74 -1.13 -1.11
CA GLU A 71 16.63 -0.84 -2.54
C GLU A 71 16.04 0.57 -2.76
N SER A 72 14.90 0.85 -2.14
CA SER A 72 14.23 2.15 -2.22
C SER A 72 15.06 3.27 -1.61
N LEU A 73 15.73 3.03 -0.47
CA LEU A 73 16.63 4.01 0.12
C LEU A 73 17.78 4.37 -0.83
N GLN A 74 18.43 3.36 -1.42
CA GLN A 74 19.51 3.58 -2.38
C GLN A 74 19.03 4.29 -3.66
N SER A 75 17.83 3.96 -4.13
CA SER A 75 17.17 4.63 -5.24
C SER A 75 17.05 6.14 -4.98
N VAL A 76 16.51 6.53 -3.82
CA VAL A 76 16.34 7.93 -3.43
C VAL A 76 17.68 8.64 -3.24
N LEU A 77 18.70 7.99 -2.66
CA LEU A 77 20.01 8.60 -2.44
C LEU A 77 20.80 8.84 -3.73
N ARG A 78 20.56 8.03 -4.77
CA ARG A 78 21.22 8.16 -6.09
C ARG A 78 20.52 9.15 -7.00
N ALA A 79 19.26 9.42 -6.73
CA ALA A 79 18.45 10.34 -7.50
C ALA A 79 18.96 11.79 -7.38
N PRO A 80 19.18 12.51 -8.50
CA PRO A 80 19.44 13.94 -8.45
C PRO A 80 18.30 14.70 -7.74
N VAL A 81 18.68 15.54 -6.77
CA VAL A 81 17.78 16.29 -5.88
C VAL A 81 16.87 17.28 -6.64
N ASP A 82 17.32 17.77 -7.78
CA ASP A 82 16.65 18.82 -8.54
C ASP A 82 15.55 18.32 -9.50
N ASP A 83 15.39 16.99 -9.65
CA ASP A 83 14.34 16.42 -10.48
C ASP A 83 13.18 15.94 -9.59
N CYS A 84 12.16 16.77 -9.45
CA CYS A 84 10.97 16.43 -8.68
C CYS A 84 10.09 15.36 -9.34
N ILE A 85 10.39 14.93 -10.58
CA ILE A 85 9.69 13.86 -11.31
C ILE A 85 10.62 12.64 -11.47
N ASN A 86 11.67 12.57 -10.66
CA ASN A 86 12.68 11.54 -10.81
C ASN A 86 12.07 10.13 -10.70
N LYS A 87 11.96 9.46 -11.85
CA LYS A 87 11.41 8.11 -11.98
C LYS A 87 12.37 7.05 -11.43
N ASP A 88 13.60 7.43 -11.11
CA ASP A 88 14.59 6.55 -10.51
C ASP A 88 14.55 6.64 -8.98
N ALA A 89 13.75 7.54 -8.38
CA ALA A 89 13.50 7.68 -6.95
C ALA A 89 12.14 7.09 -6.56
N PHE A 90 12.11 6.04 -5.74
CA PHE A 90 10.87 5.40 -5.31
C PHE A 90 10.88 4.96 -3.84
N VAL A 91 9.69 4.68 -3.34
CA VAL A 91 9.43 4.03 -2.05
C VAL A 91 8.39 2.94 -2.24
N ASN A 92 8.31 2.00 -1.30
CA ASN A 92 7.32 0.92 -1.37
C ASN A 92 6.05 1.37 -0.66
N MET A 93 4.90 1.37 -1.33
CA MET A 93 3.60 1.64 -0.72
C MET A 93 2.90 0.32 -0.43
N LEU A 94 2.54 0.07 0.83
CA LEU A 94 1.88 -1.15 1.27
C LEU A 94 0.41 -0.87 1.53
N TYR A 95 -0.46 -1.76 1.08
CA TYR A 95 -1.86 -1.76 1.44
C TYR A 95 -2.06 -2.53 2.75
N GLY A 96 -2.25 -1.81 3.85
CA GLY A 96 -2.25 -2.34 5.21
C GLY A 96 -3.40 -3.31 5.53
N TRP A 97 -4.43 -3.36 4.68
CA TRP A 97 -5.55 -4.31 4.80
C TRP A 97 -5.45 -5.48 3.83
N TRP A 98 -4.45 -5.48 2.95
CA TRP A 98 -4.24 -6.59 2.04
C TRP A 98 -3.90 -7.85 2.84
N LYS A 99 -4.47 -8.97 2.40
CA LYS A 99 -4.22 -10.29 2.94
C LYS A 99 -4.13 -11.24 1.76
N LEU A 100 -3.23 -12.20 1.86
CA LEU A 100 -3.20 -13.31 0.91
C LEU A 100 -4.57 -13.99 0.95
N GLU A 101 -5.17 -14.17 -0.22
CA GLU A 101 -6.41 -14.91 -0.33
C GLU A 101 -6.19 -16.33 0.19
N SER A 102 -7.15 -16.80 0.98
CA SER A 102 -7.19 -18.16 1.48
C SER A 102 -8.31 -18.87 0.75
N ILE A 103 -8.08 -20.14 0.45
CA ILE A 103 -9.06 -21.04 -0.15
C ILE A 103 -10.38 -21.08 0.63
N GLU A 104 -10.32 -20.80 1.93
CA GLU A 104 -11.46 -20.75 2.85
C GLU A 104 -12.44 -19.60 2.55
N TYR A 105 -12.04 -18.60 1.76
CA TYR A 105 -12.89 -17.49 1.35
C TYR A 105 -13.70 -17.76 0.07
N PHE A 106 -13.36 -18.83 -0.66
CA PHE A 106 -14.06 -19.19 -1.89
C PHE A 106 -15.33 -19.99 -1.58
N SER A 107 -16.38 -19.73 -2.33
CA SER A 107 -17.62 -20.49 -2.21
C SER A 107 -17.42 -21.89 -2.77
N GLN A 108 -18.30 -22.82 -2.41
CA GLN A 108 -18.24 -24.15 -2.98
C GLN A 108 -18.48 -24.15 -4.51
N GLU A 109 -19.24 -23.18 -5.03
CA GLU A 109 -19.42 -23.00 -6.49
C GLU A 109 -18.09 -22.62 -7.17
N ASP A 110 -17.32 -21.69 -6.57
CA ASP A 110 -16.01 -21.29 -7.11
C ASP A 110 -15.01 -22.47 -7.13
N LEU A 111 -15.08 -23.34 -6.12
CA LEU A 111 -14.24 -24.55 -6.02
C LEU A 111 -14.65 -25.66 -6.99
N GLU A 112 -15.91 -25.69 -7.44
CA GLU A 112 -16.41 -26.67 -8.40
C GLU A 112 -16.05 -26.31 -9.85
N ASP A 113 -15.76 -25.03 -10.13
CA ASP A 113 -15.37 -24.51 -11.44
C ASP A 113 -13.85 -24.62 -11.75
N VAL A 114 -13.04 -25.10 -10.79
CA VAL A 114 -11.59 -25.29 -10.95
C VAL A 114 -11.17 -26.75 -10.73
N ASP A 115 -10.18 -27.21 -11.49
CA ASP A 115 -9.65 -28.58 -11.39
C ASP A 115 -8.82 -28.77 -10.10
N GLU A 116 -7.98 -27.78 -9.77
CA GLU A 116 -7.24 -27.73 -8.51
C GLU A 116 -7.58 -26.45 -7.75
N PRO A 117 -8.03 -26.53 -6.48
CA PRO A 117 -8.34 -25.35 -5.67
C PRO A 117 -7.17 -24.35 -5.54
N GLY A 118 -5.93 -24.82 -5.70
CA GLY A 118 -4.74 -23.97 -5.69
C GLY A 118 -4.67 -23.00 -6.88
N ASP A 119 -5.32 -23.33 -8.00
CA ASP A 119 -5.37 -22.47 -9.20
C ASP A 119 -6.13 -21.16 -8.93
N LEU A 120 -7.04 -21.14 -7.95
CA LEU A 120 -7.72 -19.90 -7.52
C LEU A 120 -6.79 -18.93 -6.80
N LEU A 121 -5.66 -19.42 -6.29
CA LEU A 121 -4.65 -18.62 -5.60
C LEU A 121 -3.48 -18.26 -6.53
N ASP A 122 -3.58 -18.58 -7.82
CA ASP A 122 -2.56 -18.33 -8.82
C ASP A 122 -3.15 -17.67 -10.08
N ASP A 123 -2.93 -16.36 -10.21
CA ASP A 123 -3.30 -15.62 -11.42
C ASP A 123 -2.33 -15.87 -12.60
N GLY A 124 -1.30 -16.71 -12.41
CA GLY A 124 -0.30 -17.05 -13.42
C GLY A 124 0.76 -15.97 -13.63
N TYR A 125 0.90 -15.01 -12.70
CA TYR A 125 1.95 -14.00 -12.77
C TYR A 125 3.27 -14.50 -12.17
N GLU A 126 4.37 -13.87 -12.58
CA GLU A 126 5.68 -14.14 -12.00
C GLU A 126 5.68 -13.88 -10.48
N ALA A 127 6.29 -14.77 -9.70
CA ALA A 127 6.24 -14.71 -8.25
C ALA A 127 6.98 -13.48 -7.71
N VAL A 128 6.27 -12.66 -6.91
CA VAL A 128 6.86 -11.58 -6.12
C VAL A 128 6.81 -12.00 -4.66
N GLU A 129 7.98 -12.21 -4.04
CA GLU A 129 8.08 -12.73 -2.66
C GLU A 129 7.28 -14.04 -2.43
N GLY A 130 7.11 -14.86 -3.48
CA GLY A 130 6.33 -16.09 -3.44
C GLY A 130 4.83 -15.94 -3.74
N CYS A 131 4.34 -14.71 -3.99
CA CYS A 131 2.97 -14.44 -4.39
C CYS A 131 2.86 -14.35 -5.93
N THR A 132 1.99 -15.16 -6.53
CA THR A 132 1.72 -15.18 -7.98
C THR A 132 0.40 -14.51 -8.36
N LEU A 133 -0.33 -13.98 -7.36
CA LEU A 133 -1.49 -13.13 -7.60
C LEU A 133 -1.10 -11.85 -8.33
N LYS A 134 -2.08 -11.27 -9.03
CA LYS A 134 -1.95 -9.97 -9.68
C LYS A 134 -1.61 -8.90 -8.66
N ASP A 135 -2.42 -8.76 -7.60
CA ASP A 135 -2.19 -7.81 -6.50
C ASP A 135 -1.48 -8.50 -5.34
N VAL A 136 -0.23 -8.11 -5.09
CA VAL A 136 0.61 -8.65 -4.01
C VAL A 136 0.58 -7.80 -2.74
N GLY A 137 -0.31 -6.81 -2.66
CA GLY A 137 -0.53 -5.97 -1.48
C GLY A 137 0.42 -4.81 -1.32
N TRP A 138 1.33 -4.62 -2.27
CA TRP A 138 2.26 -3.50 -2.29
C TRP A 138 2.69 -3.16 -3.72
N MET A 139 3.16 -1.93 -3.91
CA MET A 139 3.72 -1.45 -5.18
C MET A 139 4.85 -0.46 -4.95
N LYS A 140 5.75 -0.33 -5.92
CA LYS A 140 6.74 0.75 -5.94
C LYS A 140 6.05 2.04 -6.41
N VAL A 141 6.20 3.13 -5.67
CA VAL A 141 5.63 4.43 -6.00
C VAL A 141 6.74 5.45 -6.14
N ALA A 142 6.70 6.24 -7.21
CA ALA A 142 7.64 7.34 -7.39
C ALA A 142 7.61 8.28 -6.18
N LEU A 143 8.78 8.72 -5.71
CA LEU A 143 8.89 9.51 -4.47
C LEU A 143 8.05 10.79 -4.53
N CYS A 144 7.86 11.36 -5.73
CA CYS A 144 7.01 12.52 -5.94
C CYS A 144 5.52 12.25 -5.70
N ASP A 145 5.06 11.05 -6.06
CA ASP A 145 3.69 10.58 -5.89
C ASP A 145 3.45 9.98 -4.49
N ALA A 146 4.49 9.58 -3.78
CA ALA A 146 4.39 9.14 -2.38
C ALA A 146 4.13 10.29 -1.38
N ARG A 147 4.09 11.54 -1.86
CA ARG A 147 3.81 12.73 -1.05
C ARG A 147 2.32 12.88 -0.75
N LEU A 148 1.97 13.89 0.04
CA LEU A 148 0.61 14.20 0.49
C LEU A 148 -0.45 14.08 -0.61
N GLU A 149 -0.20 14.62 -1.80
CA GLU A 149 -1.18 14.64 -2.89
C GLU A 149 -1.51 13.24 -3.42
N GLY A 150 -0.49 12.42 -3.72
CA GLY A 150 -0.73 11.05 -4.16
C GLY A 150 -1.24 10.17 -3.01
N PHE A 151 -0.77 10.37 -1.79
CA PHE A 151 -1.28 9.65 -0.62
C PHE A 151 -2.76 9.96 -0.36
N GLN A 152 -3.18 11.23 -0.46
CA GLN A 152 -4.58 11.63 -0.39
C GLN A 152 -5.41 10.98 -1.50
N LYS A 153 -4.88 10.96 -2.73
CA LYS A 153 -5.55 10.37 -3.89
C LYS A 153 -5.79 8.88 -3.70
N MET A 154 -4.81 8.13 -3.20
CA MET A 154 -4.94 6.71 -2.85
C MET A 154 -6.04 6.45 -1.81
N GLY A 155 -6.38 7.45 -0.99
CA GLY A 155 -7.50 7.39 -0.05
C GLY A 155 -8.88 7.35 -0.71
N GLU A 156 -9.01 7.69 -2.00
CA GLU A 156 -10.25 7.55 -2.75
C GLU A 156 -10.64 6.08 -2.97
N ASP A 157 -11.90 5.84 -3.30
CA ASP A 157 -12.39 4.49 -3.62
C ASP A 157 -11.81 4.04 -4.96
N ASP A 158 -11.44 2.76 -5.04
CA ASP A 158 -10.91 2.08 -6.23
C ASP A 158 -9.58 2.63 -6.79
N GLU A 159 -8.96 3.62 -6.13
CA GLU A 159 -7.74 4.23 -6.66
C GLU A 159 -6.55 3.27 -6.61
N TRP A 160 -6.49 2.41 -5.60
CA TRP A 160 -5.51 1.33 -5.55
C TRP A 160 -5.60 0.47 -6.80
N GLU A 161 -6.78 -0.08 -7.09
CA GLU A 161 -7.04 -0.96 -8.23
C GLU A 161 -6.76 -0.29 -9.59
N ARG A 162 -6.95 1.03 -9.67
CA ARG A 162 -6.70 1.83 -10.89
C ARG A 162 -5.24 2.19 -11.13
N SER A 163 -4.48 2.34 -10.06
CA SER A 163 -3.10 2.82 -10.10
C SER A 163 -2.10 1.72 -9.75
N TYR A 164 -2.57 0.55 -9.33
CA TYR A 164 -1.74 -0.57 -8.95
C TYR A 164 -0.84 -1.03 -10.10
N GLU A 165 0.45 -1.09 -9.80
CA GLU A 165 1.48 -1.68 -10.64
C GLU A 165 2.21 -2.74 -9.82
N ARG A 166 2.41 -3.94 -10.38
CA ARG A 166 3.17 -4.98 -9.68
C ARG A 166 4.59 -4.49 -9.41
N PRO A 167 5.25 -4.89 -8.31
CA PRO A 167 6.57 -4.39 -7.90
C PRO A 167 7.76 -4.52 -8.86
N HIS A 168 7.57 -5.16 -10.03
CA HIS A 168 8.54 -5.14 -11.12
C HIS A 168 8.50 -3.81 -11.90
N GLY A 169 7.36 -3.12 -11.87
CA GLY A 169 7.15 -1.79 -12.41
C GLY A 169 7.16 -0.71 -11.33
N LEU A 170 7.14 0.53 -11.79
CA LEU A 170 7.00 1.71 -10.94
C LEU A 170 5.66 2.37 -11.22
N CYS A 171 4.88 2.60 -10.17
CA CYS A 171 3.67 3.43 -10.23
C CYS A 171 4.06 4.92 -10.23
N TYR A 172 3.53 5.67 -11.19
CA TYR A 172 3.72 7.12 -11.33
C TYR A 172 2.41 7.80 -11.78
N ASN A 173 2.33 9.12 -11.61
CA ASN A 173 1.17 9.97 -11.92
C ASN A 173 -0.07 9.76 -11.03
N ILE A 174 0.11 9.28 -9.80
CA ILE A 174 -1.00 9.21 -8.82
C ILE A 174 -1.52 10.63 -8.55
N SER A 175 -0.63 11.60 -8.39
CA SER A 175 -0.96 13.00 -8.06
C SER A 175 -1.47 13.84 -9.25
N ASN A 176 -1.47 13.30 -10.47
CA ASN A 176 -1.63 14.11 -11.68
C ASN A 176 -3.12 14.39 -12.00
N PHE A 177 -3.67 15.44 -11.38
CA PHE A 177 -5.07 15.89 -11.52
C PHE A 177 -5.56 16.19 -12.96
N TYR A 178 -4.66 16.31 -13.95
CA TYR A 178 -4.99 16.81 -15.29
C TYR A 178 -4.76 15.83 -16.46
N ALA A 179 -4.26 14.62 -16.23
CA ALA A 179 -3.87 13.73 -17.34
C ALA A 179 -4.92 12.66 -17.74
N ARG A 180 -6.07 12.57 -17.05
CA ARG A 180 -7.11 11.58 -17.35
C ARG A 180 -8.48 12.27 -17.55
N ARG A 181 -8.66 12.92 -18.69
CA ARG A 181 -9.97 13.31 -19.25
C ARG A 181 -10.04 12.90 -20.71
#